data_AF-A0A2S4RVR9-F1
#
_entry.id   AF-A0A2S4RVR9-F1
#
_cell.length_a   1.000
_cell.length_b   1.000
_cell.length_c   1.000
_cell.angle_alpha   90.00
_cell.angle_beta   90.00
_cell.angle_gamma   90.00
#
_symmetry.space_group_name_H-M   'P 1'
#
loop_
_entity.id
_entity.type
_entity.pdbx_description
1 polymer ?
#
loop_
_entity_poly.entity_id
_entity_poly.type
_entity_poly.pdbx_seq_one_letter_code
_entity_poly.pdbx_strand_id
1 'polypeptide(L)'
;MDNSERIKKWKEERARVAEESRDSRLRKKEEAHLLRQAEKAAEQHGGDNHKESDWAATDADAVRRASLIIKERRIEQAKQSLRRLFLYIGLPLLAIMFMSWLLTSRFYSADATFIVQSEASQDNFSGAAFFGSGNEMSEGFQVREFILSKEMMDRMEKELGFLTYFSQRDIALFSRYNAPLGINSDPYRYYLSKVSVSADIQQGMLRLNVMALDAQKAEFFAQRILEFAEQHVNTVSARMQQERILWLENDVKTAQENLSAVRLDLLKIQHIQKDIEPQETVTAIYQLIAGFETQRAEAKAEYDQLMANGLDQNPQIPRLVARMTVLKKLISEQRNRLSNKLGSQGSSESLSLFEDLRLQGEIAKTRWESALQTLQQGKLQALRERRYLLVISQPMVVSDSRRYDDGAKWLMFFVLLAVAYIVISLLIAIRRMRE
;
A
#
# COMPACT_ATOMS: atom_id res chain seq x y z
N MET A 1 7.59 40.49 -24.54
CA MET A 1 8.91 41.03 -24.14
C MET A 1 9.85 39.86 -24.00
N ASP A 2 10.85 39.83 -24.86
CA ASP A 2 11.85 38.76 -24.91
C ASP A 2 12.69 38.74 -23.63
N ASN A 3 13.11 37.56 -23.17
CA ASN A 3 13.83 37.38 -21.91
C ASN A 3 15.17 38.15 -21.91
N SER A 4 15.75 38.34 -23.10
CA SER A 4 16.95 39.14 -23.33
C SER A 4 16.77 40.62 -22.95
N GLU A 5 15.64 41.23 -23.28
CA GLU A 5 15.33 42.63 -22.97
C GLU A 5 15.14 42.87 -21.47
N ARG A 6 14.55 41.90 -20.76
CA ARG A 6 14.37 41.96 -19.30
C ARG A 6 15.72 41.95 -18.57
N ILE A 7 16.67 41.14 -19.03
CA ILE A 7 18.02 41.06 -18.45
C ILE A 7 18.79 42.35 -18.71
N LYS A 8 18.64 42.95 -19.89
CA LYS A 8 19.29 44.23 -20.21
C LYS A 8 18.76 45.37 -19.33
N LYS A 9 17.43 45.46 -19.18
CA LYS A 9 16.79 46.47 -18.33
C LYS A 9 17.16 46.32 -16.85
N TRP A 10 17.26 45.08 -16.36
CA TRP A 10 17.71 44.79 -14.99
C TRP A 10 19.18 45.19 -14.76
N LYS A 11 20.07 44.99 -15.74
CA LYS A 11 21.47 45.43 -15.64
C LYS A 11 21.59 46.95 -15.64
N GLU A 12 20.84 47.65 -16.49
CA GLU A 12 20.82 49.11 -16.56
C GLU A 12 20.29 49.73 -15.25
N GLU A 13 19.24 49.16 -14.67
CA GLU A 13 18.68 49.63 -13.40
C GLU A 13 19.66 49.43 -12.23
N ARG A 14 20.36 48.28 -12.19
CA ARG A 14 21.42 48.03 -11.21
C ARG A 14 22.62 48.96 -11.37
N ALA A 15 23.01 49.29 -12.61
CA ALA A 15 24.08 50.24 -12.88
C ALA A 15 23.72 51.65 -12.39
N ARG A 16 22.49 52.10 -12.65
CA ARG A 16 21.98 53.41 -12.19
C ARG A 16 21.97 53.51 -10.67
N VAL A 17 21.50 52.48 -9.97
CA VAL A 17 21.50 52.44 -8.49
C VAL A 17 22.94 52.43 -7.94
N ALA A 18 23.87 51.77 -8.62
CA ALA A 18 25.27 51.77 -8.23
C ALA A 18 25.91 53.16 -8.38
N GLU A 19 25.61 53.89 -9.45
CA GLU A 19 26.08 55.27 -9.68
C GLU A 19 25.50 56.24 -8.64
N GLU A 20 24.20 56.19 -8.39
CA GLU A 20 23.54 57.03 -7.37
C GLU A 20 24.12 56.80 -5.96
N SER A 21 24.43 55.53 -5.64
CA SER A 21 25.10 55.19 -4.39
C SER A 21 26.55 55.70 -4.30
N ARG A 22 27.26 55.81 -5.43
CA ARG A 22 28.62 56.37 -5.50
C ARG A 22 28.61 57.87 -5.32
N ASP A 23 27.70 58.59 -5.97
CA ASP A 23 27.57 60.04 -5.87
C ASP A 23 27.18 60.47 -4.46
N SER A 24 26.28 59.73 -3.79
CA SER A 24 25.94 60.00 -2.38
C SER A 24 27.13 59.83 -1.43
N ARG A 25 28.07 58.92 -1.72
CA ARG A 25 29.29 58.72 -0.94
C ARG A 25 30.33 59.80 -1.19
N LEU A 26 30.41 60.32 -2.41
CA LEU A 26 31.29 61.44 -2.76
C LEU A 26 30.81 62.74 -2.08
N ARG A 27 29.51 63.05 -2.14
CA ARG A 27 28.94 64.21 -1.44
C ARG A 27 29.20 64.18 0.06
N LYS A 28 29.02 63.02 0.72
CA LYS A 28 29.34 62.86 2.14
C LYS A 28 30.82 63.05 2.46
N LYS A 29 31.73 62.66 1.55
CA LYS A 29 33.15 62.91 1.72
C LYS A 29 33.49 64.39 1.55
N GLU A 30 32.89 65.08 0.58
CA GLU A 30 33.07 66.51 0.38
C GLU A 30 32.56 67.32 1.59
N GLU A 31 31.38 67.01 2.12
CA GLU A 31 30.85 67.62 3.35
C GLU A 31 31.80 67.42 4.55
N ALA A 32 32.35 66.22 4.72
CA ALA A 32 33.32 65.94 5.78
C ALA A 32 34.65 66.69 5.60
N HIS A 33 35.08 66.92 4.35
CA HIS A 33 36.26 67.72 4.05
C HIS A 33 36.02 69.22 4.32
N LEU A 34 34.84 69.73 4.00
CA LEU A 34 34.45 71.12 4.29
C LEU A 34 34.37 71.37 5.79
N LEU A 35 33.80 70.43 6.57
CA LEU A 35 33.77 70.53 8.04
C LEU A 35 35.17 70.55 8.65
N ARG A 36 36.10 69.71 8.14
CA ARG A 36 37.49 69.72 8.60
C ARG A 36 38.26 70.97 8.18
N GLN A 37 37.94 71.57 7.04
CA GLN A 37 38.52 72.86 6.65
C GLN A 37 37.97 74.00 7.52
N ALA A 38 36.68 73.97 7.86
CA ALA A 38 36.07 74.93 8.80
C ALA A 38 36.65 74.80 10.22
N GLU A 39 36.90 73.57 10.69
CA GLU A 39 37.56 73.30 11.97
C GLU A 39 39.00 73.83 12.00
N LYS A 40 39.79 73.58 10.94
CA LYS A 40 41.16 74.10 10.82
C LYS A 40 41.21 75.63 10.66
N ALA A 41 40.21 76.24 10.02
CA ALA A 41 40.09 77.70 9.93
C ALA A 41 39.70 78.32 11.29
N ALA A 42 38.92 77.61 12.11
CA ALA A 42 38.64 78.00 13.49
C ALA A 42 39.88 77.88 14.40
N GLU A 43 40.73 76.87 14.18
CA GLU A 43 42.00 76.71 14.92
C GLU A 43 43.04 77.78 14.56
N GLN A 44 43.07 78.31 13.33
CA GLN A 44 44.02 79.36 12.93
C GLN A 44 43.68 80.77 13.45
N HIS A 45 42.43 81.03 13.86
CA HIS A 45 42.01 82.32 14.43
C HIS A 45 41.96 82.34 15.97
N GLY A 46 42.33 81.25 16.65
CA GLY A 46 42.41 81.16 18.11
C GLY A 46 43.80 81.49 18.66
N GLY A 47 44.42 82.57 18.20
CA GLY A 47 45.73 83.03 18.69
C GLY A 47 45.63 84.40 19.35
N ASP A 48 45.15 84.47 20.60
CA ASP A 48 45.66 85.37 21.65
C ASP A 48 44.80 85.24 22.93
N ASN A 49 45.32 84.59 23.97
CA ASN A 49 45.52 85.20 25.29
C ASN A 49 45.90 84.17 26.37
N HIS A 50 46.93 84.56 27.11
CA HIS A 50 47.50 83.96 28.30
C HIS A 50 46.53 83.93 29.51
N LYS A 51 46.48 82.82 30.27
CA LYS A 51 46.96 82.74 31.67
C LYS A 51 46.65 81.40 32.35
N GLU A 52 47.64 80.97 33.12
CA GLU A 52 47.75 79.71 33.87
C GLU A 52 46.86 79.61 35.12
N SER A 53 46.71 78.35 35.55
CA SER A 53 46.45 77.81 36.90
C SER A 53 45.07 77.99 37.53
N ASP A 54 44.28 76.90 37.59
CA ASP A 54 43.80 76.31 38.85
C ASP A 54 43.14 74.95 38.58
N TRP A 55 43.86 73.86 38.81
CA TRP A 55 43.33 72.49 38.78
C TRP A 55 43.71 71.81 40.10
N ALA A 56 42.73 71.44 40.94
CA ALA A 56 42.90 70.35 41.92
C ALA A 56 41.64 70.05 42.76
N ALA A 57 40.71 70.99 42.97
CA ALA A 57 39.65 70.77 43.97
C ALA A 57 38.22 70.68 43.40
N THR A 58 37.96 71.17 42.19
CA THR A 58 36.59 71.24 41.62
C THR A 58 36.24 70.04 40.73
N ASP A 59 37.25 69.27 40.29
CA ASP A 59 37.10 68.27 39.23
C ASP A 59 36.65 66.90 39.77
N ALA A 60 37.14 66.49 40.94
CA ALA A 60 36.80 65.19 41.54
C ALA A 60 35.32 65.10 41.97
N ASP A 61 34.79 66.19 42.53
CA ASP A 61 33.37 66.27 42.93
C ASP A 61 32.44 66.49 41.73
N ALA A 62 32.89 67.20 40.70
CA ALA A 62 32.17 67.32 39.43
C ALA A 62 32.07 65.97 38.72
N VAL A 63 33.16 65.18 38.68
CA VAL A 63 33.19 63.83 38.10
C VAL A 63 32.34 62.84 38.92
N ARG A 64 32.31 62.95 40.25
CA ARG A 64 31.39 62.17 41.11
C ARG A 64 29.92 62.52 40.88
N ARG A 65 29.57 63.80 40.78
CA ARG A 65 28.18 64.21 40.48
C ARG A 65 27.78 63.82 39.06
N ALA A 66 28.66 63.98 38.08
CA ALA A 66 28.42 63.56 36.70
C ALA A 66 28.25 62.04 36.59
N SER A 67 29.05 61.24 37.29
CA SER A 67 28.92 59.79 37.30
C SER A 67 27.64 59.30 38.00
N LEU A 68 27.17 59.99 39.04
CA LEU A 68 25.86 59.71 39.66
C LEU A 68 24.70 60.03 38.72
N ILE A 69 24.73 61.17 38.02
CA ILE A 69 23.70 61.56 37.02
C ILE A 69 23.68 60.58 35.83
N ILE A 70 24.84 60.10 35.38
CA ILE A 70 24.95 59.09 34.32
C ILE A 70 24.40 57.74 34.80
N LYS A 71 24.64 57.37 36.07
CA LYS A 71 24.11 56.14 36.67
C LYS A 71 22.59 56.20 36.83
N GLU A 72 22.04 57.32 37.27
CA GLU A 72 20.59 57.53 37.38
C GLU A 72 19.89 57.53 36.03
N ARG A 73 20.43 58.22 35.01
CA ARG A 73 19.88 58.16 33.64
C ARG A 73 19.94 56.75 33.04
N ARG A 74 20.99 55.98 33.32
CA ARG A 74 21.08 54.56 32.90
C ARG A 74 20.05 53.68 33.59
N ILE A 75 19.77 53.91 34.88
CA ILE A 75 18.75 53.17 35.64
C ILE A 75 17.34 53.53 35.15
N GLU A 76 17.07 54.81 34.89
CA GLU A 76 15.81 55.30 34.30
C GLU A 76 15.58 54.73 32.88
N GLN A 77 16.61 54.76 32.04
CA GLN A 77 16.56 54.19 30.69
C GLN A 77 16.44 52.66 30.72
N ALA A 78 17.11 51.97 31.65
CA ALA A 78 16.95 50.54 31.87
C ALA A 78 15.55 50.18 32.40
N LYS A 79 14.96 50.99 33.29
CA LYS A 79 13.57 50.83 33.73
C LYS A 79 12.59 51.03 32.55
N GLN A 80 12.82 52.01 31.69
CA GLN A 80 11.96 52.23 30.52
C GLN A 80 12.11 51.13 29.47
N SER A 81 13.32 50.64 29.20
CA SER A 81 13.54 49.53 28.27
C SER A 81 12.97 48.22 28.82
N LEU A 82 13.11 47.97 30.13
CA LEU A 82 12.51 46.82 30.80
C LEU A 82 10.99 46.90 30.81
N ARG A 83 10.41 48.09 31.03
CA ARG A 83 8.95 48.30 30.95
C ARG A 83 8.43 48.08 29.53
N ARG A 84 9.15 48.55 28.50
CA ARG A 84 8.80 48.28 27.09
C ARG A 84 8.92 46.79 26.76
N LEU A 85 9.98 46.12 27.21
CA LEU A 85 10.17 44.69 27.01
C LEU A 85 9.06 43.88 27.70
N PHE A 86 8.72 44.21 28.95
CA PHE A 86 7.62 43.56 29.66
C PHE A 86 6.26 43.78 28.99
N LEU A 87 6.02 44.97 28.42
CA LEU A 87 4.75 45.30 27.78
C LEU A 87 4.63 44.69 26.37
N TYR A 88 5.71 44.63 25.59
CA TYR A 88 5.71 44.07 24.24
C TYR A 88 5.93 42.55 24.18
N ILE A 89 6.63 41.96 25.16
CA ILE A 89 6.95 40.53 25.18
C ILE A 89 6.30 39.84 26.37
N GLY A 90 6.38 40.43 27.56
CA GLY A 90 5.79 39.85 28.78
C GLY A 90 4.27 39.76 28.72
N LEU A 91 3.60 40.81 28.27
CA LEU A 91 2.13 40.86 28.16
C LEU A 91 1.57 39.82 27.17
N PRO A 92 2.05 39.69 25.91
CA PRO A 92 1.57 38.63 25.04
C PRO A 92 1.97 37.23 25.52
N LEU A 93 3.14 37.06 26.15
CA LEU A 93 3.54 35.77 26.71
C LEU A 93 2.64 35.34 27.88
N LEU A 94 2.25 36.28 28.75
CA LEU A 94 1.33 36.03 29.86
C LEU A 94 -0.10 35.78 29.34
N ALA A 95 -0.53 36.51 28.31
CA ALA A 95 -1.80 36.27 27.63
C ALA A 95 -1.85 34.88 26.99
N ILE A 96 -0.76 34.42 26.35
CA ILE A 96 -0.66 33.08 25.75
C ILE A 96 -0.59 32.01 26.83
N MET A 97 0.14 32.24 27.92
CA MET A 97 0.20 31.31 29.04
C MET A 97 -1.18 31.14 29.68
N PHE A 98 -1.90 32.25 29.86
CA PHE A 98 -3.26 32.25 30.40
C PHE A 98 -4.26 31.60 29.43
N MET A 99 -4.18 31.92 28.14
CA MET A 99 -4.97 31.27 27.10
C MET A 99 -4.70 29.77 27.03
N SER A 100 -3.44 29.33 26.99
CA SER A 100 -3.08 27.91 26.98
C SER A 100 -3.57 27.19 28.23
N TRP A 101 -3.58 27.86 29.39
CA TRP A 101 -4.07 27.27 30.63
C TRP A 101 -5.60 27.15 30.68
N LEU A 102 -6.35 28.12 30.17
CA LEU A 102 -7.82 28.10 30.15
C LEU A 102 -8.43 27.34 28.96
N LEU A 103 -7.72 27.26 27.81
CA LEU A 103 -8.27 26.78 26.54
C LEU A 103 -7.84 25.36 26.16
N THR A 104 -6.90 24.75 26.90
CA THR A 104 -6.48 23.36 26.67
C THR A 104 -7.01 22.47 27.79
N SER A 105 -7.84 21.50 27.42
CA SER A 105 -8.23 20.41 28.32
C SER A 105 -7.11 19.37 28.41
N ARG A 106 -6.96 18.74 29.58
CA ARG A 106 -6.08 17.59 29.76
C ARG A 106 -6.71 16.37 29.06
N PHE A 107 -5.89 15.57 28.39
CA PHE A 107 -6.31 14.31 27.79
C PHE A 107 -5.45 13.20 28.37
N TYR A 108 -6.09 12.08 28.70
CA TYR A 108 -5.47 10.81 29.04
C TYR A 108 -5.28 10.00 27.78
N SER A 109 -4.16 9.29 27.70
CA SER A 109 -3.86 8.36 26.61
C SER A 109 -3.91 6.92 27.12
N ALA A 110 -4.72 6.09 26.46
CA ALA A 110 -4.69 4.65 26.63
C ALA A 110 -3.87 4.02 25.50
N ASP A 111 -2.87 3.22 25.86
CA ASP A 111 -2.04 2.49 24.91
C ASP A 111 -2.40 0.99 24.96
N ALA A 112 -2.50 0.37 23.79
CA ALA A 112 -2.66 -1.07 23.63
C ALA A 112 -1.66 -1.59 22.60
N THR A 113 -1.11 -2.78 22.82
CA THR A 113 -0.19 -3.43 21.86
C THR A 113 -0.81 -4.71 21.33
N PHE A 114 -0.85 -4.87 20.02
CA PHE A 114 -1.47 -6.01 19.35
C PHE A 114 -0.66 -6.48 18.14
N ILE A 115 -0.86 -7.74 17.76
CA ILE A 115 -0.29 -8.37 16.56
C ILE A 115 -1.41 -9.06 15.79
N VAL A 116 -1.29 -9.14 14.46
CA VAL A 116 -2.14 -9.98 13.62
C VAL A 116 -1.42 -11.31 13.41
N GLN A 117 -2.04 -12.43 13.80
CA GLN A 117 -1.47 -13.76 13.64
C GLN A 117 -2.37 -14.66 12.81
N SER A 118 -1.75 -15.66 12.17
CA SER A 118 -2.43 -16.80 11.55
C SER A 118 -2.12 -18.07 12.34
N GLU A 119 -3.05 -19.02 12.46
CA GLU A 119 -2.82 -20.29 13.17
C GLU A 119 -1.63 -21.09 12.59
N ALA A 120 -1.36 -20.93 11.28
CA ALA A 120 -0.19 -21.51 10.61
C ALA A 120 1.17 -20.99 11.11
N SER A 121 1.21 -19.82 11.76
CA SER A 121 2.44 -19.26 12.32
C SER A 121 2.86 -19.94 13.65
N GLN A 122 1.98 -20.71 14.29
CA GLN A 122 2.24 -21.34 15.59
C GLN A 122 3.22 -22.53 15.50
N ASP A 123 3.23 -23.28 14.38
CA ASP A 123 4.13 -24.43 14.17
C ASP A 123 5.53 -24.02 13.65
N ASN A 124 5.68 -22.77 13.17
CA ASN A 124 6.91 -22.28 12.53
C ASN A 124 7.82 -21.46 13.46
N PHE A 125 7.72 -21.62 14.78
CA PHE A 125 8.69 -21.08 15.74
C PHE A 125 10.05 -21.83 15.72
N SER A 126 10.41 -22.41 14.58
CA SER A 126 11.78 -22.85 14.27
C SER A 126 12.43 -21.73 13.45
N GLY A 127 13.69 -21.38 13.77
CA GLY A 127 14.37 -20.13 13.40
C GLY A 127 14.51 -19.73 11.92
N ALA A 128 13.77 -20.33 11.00
CA ALA A 128 13.66 -19.95 9.59
C ALA A 128 12.58 -18.89 9.30
N ALA A 129 11.63 -18.65 10.20
CA ALA A 129 10.54 -17.67 10.00
C ALA A 129 11.00 -16.20 9.98
N PHE A 130 12.25 -15.90 10.38
CA PHE A 130 12.78 -14.54 10.41
C PHE A 130 12.89 -13.89 9.02
N PHE A 131 12.90 -14.68 7.94
CA PHE A 131 13.00 -14.19 6.56
C PHE A 131 11.67 -14.21 5.78
N GLY A 132 10.57 -14.69 6.37
CA GLY A 132 9.24 -14.76 5.74
C GLY A 132 8.30 -13.58 6.06
N SER A 133 8.77 -12.59 6.83
CA SER A 133 7.96 -11.53 7.47
C SER A 133 7.28 -10.51 6.54
N GLY A 134 7.39 -10.66 5.22
CA GLY A 134 6.78 -9.74 4.25
C GLY A 134 5.24 -9.72 4.30
N ASN A 135 4.61 -10.86 4.54
CA ASN A 135 3.14 -10.95 4.57
C ASN A 135 2.52 -10.49 5.90
N GLU A 136 3.07 -10.90 7.04
CA GLU A 136 2.54 -10.51 8.37
C GLU A 136 2.61 -9.00 8.58
N MET A 137 3.67 -8.35 8.09
CA MET A 137 3.80 -6.89 8.15
C MET A 137 2.75 -6.18 7.27
N SER A 138 2.49 -6.68 6.06
CA SER A 138 1.44 -6.14 5.18
C SER A 138 0.06 -6.23 5.83
N GLU A 139 -0.22 -7.32 6.54
CA GLU A 139 -1.48 -7.54 7.24
C GLU A 139 -1.65 -6.58 8.44
N GLY A 140 -0.59 -6.35 9.21
CA GLY A 140 -0.59 -5.33 10.26
C GLY A 140 -0.90 -3.92 9.73
N PHE A 141 -0.37 -3.58 8.55
CA PHE A 141 -0.68 -2.30 7.90
C PHE A 141 -2.14 -2.20 7.44
N GLN A 142 -2.75 -3.30 6.97
CA GLN A 142 -4.17 -3.30 6.61
C GLN A 142 -5.07 -3.01 7.81
N VAL A 143 -4.79 -3.64 8.96
CA VAL A 143 -5.54 -3.38 10.20
C VAL A 143 -5.35 -1.95 10.68
N ARG A 144 -4.11 -1.43 10.62
CA ARG A 144 -3.82 -0.02 10.91
C ARG A 144 -4.66 0.92 10.03
N GLU A 145 -4.71 0.66 8.73
CA GLU A 145 -5.46 1.50 7.80
C GLU A 145 -6.97 1.42 8.08
N PHE A 146 -7.49 0.23 8.43
CA PHE A 146 -8.87 0.09 8.87
C PHE A 146 -9.17 0.89 10.14
N ILE A 147 -8.31 0.83 11.16
CA ILE A 147 -8.47 1.61 12.41
C ILE A 147 -8.46 3.12 12.11
N LEU A 148 -7.60 3.57 11.20
CA LEU A 148 -7.49 4.99 10.83
C LEU A 148 -8.53 5.40 9.79
N SER A 149 -9.31 4.48 9.24
CA SER A 149 -10.26 4.75 8.16
C SER A 149 -11.46 5.57 8.62
N LYS A 150 -12.13 6.19 7.64
CA LYS A 150 -13.41 6.86 7.86
C LYS A 150 -14.51 5.87 8.29
N GLU A 151 -14.44 4.62 7.83
CA GLU A 151 -15.42 3.58 8.20
C GLU A 151 -15.37 3.29 9.71
N MET A 152 -14.18 3.16 10.29
CA MET A 152 -14.02 3.01 11.74
C MET A 152 -14.56 4.22 12.49
N MET A 153 -14.27 5.44 12.01
CA MET A 153 -14.79 6.67 12.63
C MET A 153 -16.33 6.70 12.59
N ASP A 154 -16.95 6.43 11.44
CA ASP A 154 -18.40 6.44 11.29
C ASP A 154 -19.06 5.37 12.18
N ARG A 155 -18.42 4.21 12.33
CA ARG A 155 -18.88 3.14 13.23
C ARG A 155 -18.77 3.52 14.70
N MET A 156 -17.63 4.08 15.10
CA MET A 156 -17.40 4.62 16.45
C MET A 156 -18.40 5.72 16.80
N GLU A 157 -18.76 6.59 15.85
CA GLU A 157 -19.78 7.60 16.07
C GLU A 157 -21.18 6.97 16.20
N LYS A 158 -21.54 6.05 15.32
CA LYS A 158 -22.86 5.42 15.31
C LYS A 158 -23.13 4.57 16.56
N GLU A 159 -22.13 3.83 17.03
CA GLU A 159 -22.30 2.89 18.16
C GLU A 159 -21.99 3.53 19.52
N LEU A 160 -21.05 4.49 19.59
CA LEU A 160 -20.52 5.02 20.86
C LEU A 160 -20.64 6.54 20.99
N GLY A 161 -21.01 7.25 19.92
CA GLY A 161 -21.05 8.71 19.91
C GLY A 161 -19.67 9.34 20.17
N PHE A 162 -18.61 8.82 19.55
CA PHE A 162 -17.24 9.28 19.77
C PHE A 162 -17.04 10.78 19.54
N LEU A 163 -17.42 11.31 18.37
CA LEU A 163 -17.37 12.74 18.06
C LEU A 163 -18.35 13.54 18.93
N THR A 164 -19.53 12.96 19.19
CA THR A 164 -20.53 13.56 20.09
C THR A 164 -19.96 13.76 21.51
N TYR A 165 -19.20 12.79 22.04
CA TYR A 165 -18.47 12.92 23.31
C TYR A 165 -17.50 14.12 23.29
N PHE A 166 -16.78 14.33 22.20
CA PHE A 166 -15.88 15.46 22.04
C PHE A 166 -16.56 16.81 21.74
N SER A 167 -17.87 16.83 21.53
CA SER A 167 -18.67 18.04 21.33
C SER A 167 -19.19 18.66 22.65
N GLN A 168 -18.99 17.97 23.78
CA GLN A 168 -19.53 18.36 25.09
C GLN A 168 -18.98 19.71 25.59
N ARG A 169 -19.79 20.42 26.38
CA ARG A 169 -19.48 21.76 26.89
C ARG A 169 -18.35 21.80 27.94
N ASP A 170 -18.04 20.66 28.54
CA ASP A 170 -16.98 20.53 29.54
C ASP A 170 -15.58 20.58 28.92
N ILE A 171 -15.51 20.48 27.60
CA ILE A 171 -14.26 20.50 26.83
C ILE A 171 -13.93 21.95 26.49
N ALA A 172 -12.68 22.35 26.73
CA ALA A 172 -12.22 23.69 26.44
C ALA A 172 -12.41 24.06 24.95
N LEU A 173 -12.74 25.32 24.68
CA LEU A 173 -13.20 25.82 23.37
C LEU A 173 -12.29 25.41 22.20
N PHE A 174 -10.97 25.39 22.37
CA PHE A 174 -10.03 25.06 21.29
C PHE A 174 -9.81 23.56 21.09
N SER A 175 -10.12 22.75 22.11
CA SER A 175 -9.95 21.29 22.08
C SER A 175 -11.24 20.56 21.71
N ARG A 176 -12.38 21.26 21.73
CA ARG A 176 -13.71 20.74 21.42
C ARG A 176 -13.87 20.46 19.92
N TYR A 177 -14.60 19.39 19.61
CA TYR A 177 -15.10 19.14 18.26
C TYR A 177 -16.20 20.15 17.92
N ASN A 178 -16.14 20.74 16.72
CA ASN A 178 -17.05 21.82 16.29
C ASN A 178 -17.03 23.05 17.22
N ALA A 179 -15.84 23.56 17.49
CA ALA A 179 -15.65 24.78 18.25
C ALA A 179 -16.18 26.03 17.49
N PRO A 180 -16.62 27.07 18.20
CA PRO A 180 -17.04 28.32 17.56
C PRO A 180 -15.90 28.89 16.69
N LEU A 181 -16.25 29.51 15.56
CA LEU A 181 -15.37 29.93 14.46
C LEU A 181 -14.89 28.79 13.51
N GLY A 182 -15.46 27.59 13.58
CA GLY A 182 -15.13 26.50 12.64
C GLY A 182 -13.78 25.83 12.92
N ILE A 183 -13.24 26.03 14.12
CA ILE A 183 -12.03 25.34 14.58
C ILE A 183 -12.41 23.87 14.82
N ASN A 184 -11.60 22.94 14.31
CA ASN A 184 -11.84 21.49 14.40
C ASN A 184 -13.19 21.04 13.82
N SER A 185 -13.60 21.60 12.68
CA SER A 185 -14.88 21.26 12.02
C SER A 185 -14.84 19.96 11.22
N ASP A 186 -13.67 19.51 10.78
CA ASP A 186 -13.51 18.26 10.01
C ASP A 186 -13.55 17.05 10.97
N PRO A 187 -14.60 16.20 10.90
CA PRO A 187 -14.74 15.04 11.78
C PRO A 187 -13.59 14.05 11.64
N TYR A 188 -13.11 13.82 10.41
CA TYR A 188 -12.09 12.82 10.14
C TYR A 188 -10.73 13.26 10.64
N ARG A 189 -10.37 14.51 10.36
CA ARG A 189 -9.13 15.09 10.90
C ARG A 189 -9.13 15.16 12.42
N TYR A 190 -10.29 15.42 13.03
CA TYR A 190 -10.42 15.41 14.49
C TYR A 190 -10.24 13.99 15.05
N TYR A 191 -10.87 12.98 14.43
CA TYR A 191 -10.69 11.57 14.79
C TYR A 191 -9.20 11.16 14.76
N LEU A 192 -8.49 11.45 13.67
CA LEU A 192 -7.06 11.14 13.53
C LEU A 192 -6.16 11.90 14.54
N SER A 193 -6.65 12.99 15.13
CA SER A 193 -5.92 13.68 16.20
C SER A 193 -6.04 12.99 17.56
N LYS A 194 -7.03 12.09 17.72
CA LYS A 194 -7.34 11.37 18.96
C LYS A 194 -7.00 9.88 18.90
N VAL A 195 -6.99 9.30 17.71
CA VAL A 195 -6.66 7.90 17.47
C VAL A 195 -5.42 7.84 16.59
N SER A 196 -4.39 7.17 17.08
CA SER A 196 -3.17 6.94 16.31
C SER A 196 -2.69 5.51 16.48
N VAL A 197 -2.09 4.96 15.42
CA VAL A 197 -1.51 3.62 15.42
C VAL A 197 -0.08 3.72 14.93
N SER A 198 0.86 3.38 15.80
CA SER A 198 2.28 3.26 15.46
C SER A 198 2.64 1.81 15.22
N ALA A 199 3.41 1.55 14.16
CA ALA A 199 3.90 0.22 13.82
C ALA A 199 5.39 0.15 14.16
N ASP A 200 5.77 -0.83 14.97
CA ASP A 200 7.17 -1.15 15.23
C ASP A 200 7.62 -2.22 14.23
N ILE A 201 8.39 -1.79 13.23
CA ILE A 201 8.86 -2.66 12.14
C ILE A 201 9.78 -3.77 12.65
N GLN A 202 10.53 -3.51 13.73
CA GLN A 202 11.50 -4.46 14.26
C GLN A 202 10.81 -5.56 15.07
N GLN A 203 9.73 -5.20 15.77
CA GLN A 203 9.00 -6.11 16.66
C GLN A 203 7.76 -6.73 16.01
N GLY A 204 7.34 -6.26 14.83
CA GLY A 204 6.08 -6.69 14.18
C GLY A 204 4.83 -6.34 14.98
N MET A 205 4.94 -5.40 15.92
CA MET A 205 3.87 -5.02 16.85
C MET A 205 3.24 -3.69 16.44
N LEU A 206 1.92 -3.61 16.60
CA LEU A 206 1.17 -2.37 16.45
C LEU A 206 0.80 -1.83 17.83
N ARG A 207 1.03 -0.53 18.03
CA ARG A 207 0.62 0.19 19.23
C ARG A 207 -0.51 1.15 18.88
N LEU A 208 -1.69 0.88 19.43
CA LEU A 208 -2.84 1.76 19.40
C LEU A 208 -2.73 2.77 20.54
N ASN A 209 -2.89 4.04 20.23
CA ASN A 209 -2.98 5.13 21.18
C ASN A 209 -4.30 5.87 20.98
N VAL A 210 -5.11 5.92 22.04
CA VAL A 210 -6.41 6.61 22.02
C VAL A 210 -6.46 7.63 23.13
N MET A 211 -6.85 8.85 22.77
CA MET A 211 -6.93 9.98 23.69
C MET A 211 -8.38 10.29 24.07
N ALA A 212 -8.65 10.46 25.37
CA ALA A 212 -9.92 10.96 25.88
C ALA A 212 -9.72 11.87 27.11
N LEU A 213 -10.76 12.61 27.51
CA LEU A 213 -10.69 13.49 28.70
C LEU A 213 -10.65 12.75 30.03
N ASP A 214 -11.10 11.50 30.04
CA ASP A 214 -11.17 10.65 31.21
C ASP A 214 -10.40 9.36 30.90
N ALA A 215 -9.68 8.87 31.91
CA ALA A 215 -8.93 7.62 31.88
C ALA A 215 -9.83 6.45 31.50
N GLN A 216 -11.01 6.33 32.13
CA GLN A 216 -11.95 5.25 31.87
C GLN A 216 -12.51 5.32 30.43
N LYS A 217 -12.75 6.52 29.93
CA LYS A 217 -13.23 6.72 28.55
C LYS A 217 -12.16 6.41 27.52
N ALA A 218 -10.89 6.74 27.78
CA ALA A 218 -9.78 6.42 26.89
C ALA A 218 -9.63 4.89 26.74
N GLU A 219 -9.65 4.17 27.87
CA GLU A 219 -9.61 2.71 27.91
C GLU A 219 -10.81 2.09 27.19
N PHE A 220 -12.02 2.57 27.48
CA PHE A 220 -13.24 2.10 26.83
C PHE A 220 -13.20 2.27 25.30
N PHE A 221 -12.80 3.43 24.80
CA PHE A 221 -12.69 3.64 23.35
C PHE A 221 -11.59 2.79 22.71
N ALA A 222 -10.44 2.64 23.37
CA ALA A 222 -9.37 1.77 22.88
C ALA A 222 -9.81 0.30 22.80
N GLN A 223 -10.52 -0.19 23.81
CA GLN A 223 -11.07 -1.55 23.81
C GLN A 223 -12.07 -1.76 22.68
N ARG A 224 -12.98 -0.80 22.46
CA ARG A 224 -13.97 -0.89 21.38
C ARG A 224 -13.35 -0.83 19.99
N ILE A 225 -12.35 0.03 19.78
CA ILE A 225 -11.61 0.06 18.51
C ILE A 225 -10.96 -1.29 18.22
N LEU A 226 -10.39 -1.93 19.25
CA LEU A 226 -9.75 -3.22 19.14
C LEU A 226 -10.74 -4.35 18.82
N GLU A 227 -11.90 -4.36 19.48
CA GLU A 227 -13.00 -5.28 19.19
C GLU A 227 -13.51 -5.12 17.74
N PHE A 228 -13.69 -3.88 17.27
CA PHE A 228 -14.11 -3.63 15.89
C PHE A 228 -13.04 -4.03 14.87
N ALA A 229 -11.76 -3.80 15.18
CA ALA A 229 -10.65 -4.24 14.35
C ALA A 229 -10.57 -5.78 14.28
N GLU A 230 -10.74 -6.46 15.42
CA GLU A 230 -10.78 -7.92 15.48
C GLU A 230 -11.95 -8.49 14.65
N GLN A 231 -13.15 -7.93 14.82
CA GLN A 231 -14.33 -8.33 14.04
C GLN A 231 -14.11 -8.14 12.54
N HIS A 232 -13.48 -7.03 12.14
CA HIS A 232 -13.19 -6.76 10.74
C HIS A 232 -12.20 -7.79 10.17
N VAL A 233 -11.09 -8.05 10.86
CA VAL A 233 -10.10 -9.07 10.45
C VAL A 233 -10.75 -10.43 10.32
N ASN A 234 -11.55 -10.84 11.31
CA ASN A 234 -12.23 -12.13 11.31
C ASN A 234 -13.24 -12.23 10.16
N THR A 235 -13.99 -11.16 9.88
CA THR A 235 -14.98 -11.13 8.80
C THR A 235 -14.31 -11.19 7.42
N VAL A 236 -13.27 -10.39 7.22
CA VAL A 236 -12.51 -10.38 5.96
C VAL A 236 -11.82 -11.72 5.74
N SER A 237 -11.19 -12.29 6.78
CA SER A 237 -10.58 -13.62 6.72
C SER A 237 -11.59 -14.69 6.36
N ALA A 238 -12.73 -14.75 7.07
CA ALA A 238 -13.79 -15.73 6.80
C ALA A 238 -14.34 -15.59 5.38
N ARG A 239 -14.58 -14.37 4.91
CA ARG A 239 -15.05 -14.11 3.55
C ARG A 239 -14.06 -14.57 2.50
N MET A 240 -12.77 -14.23 2.65
CA MET A 240 -11.73 -14.64 1.70
C MET A 240 -11.57 -16.16 1.63
N GLN A 241 -11.66 -16.85 2.77
CA GLN A 241 -11.62 -18.31 2.80
C GLN A 241 -12.86 -18.92 2.15
N GLN A 242 -14.04 -18.37 2.41
CA GLN A 242 -15.29 -18.83 1.77
C GLN A 242 -15.25 -18.65 0.25
N GLU A 243 -14.80 -17.48 -0.24
CA GLU A 243 -14.66 -17.21 -1.67
C GLU A 243 -13.65 -18.16 -2.34
N ARG A 244 -12.53 -18.46 -1.67
CA ARG A 244 -11.55 -19.44 -2.15
C ARG A 244 -12.12 -20.86 -2.24
N ILE A 245 -12.86 -21.31 -1.22
CA ILE A 245 -13.51 -22.62 -1.24
C ILE A 245 -14.55 -22.70 -2.35
N LEU A 246 -15.39 -21.68 -2.49
CA LEU A 246 -16.41 -21.61 -3.55
C LEU A 246 -15.76 -21.68 -4.95
N TRP A 247 -14.64 -21.01 -5.16
CA TRP A 247 -13.89 -21.08 -6.41
C TRP A 247 -13.39 -22.51 -6.70
N LEU A 248 -12.83 -23.18 -5.68
CA LEU A 248 -12.37 -24.58 -5.80
C LEU A 248 -13.51 -25.56 -6.04
N GLU A 249 -14.66 -25.36 -5.38
CA GLU A 249 -15.86 -26.18 -5.60
C GLU A 249 -16.39 -26.01 -7.02
N ASN A 250 -16.35 -24.79 -7.57
CA ASN A 250 -16.71 -24.54 -8.95
C ASN A 250 -15.72 -25.16 -9.95
N ASP A 251 -14.41 -25.17 -9.65
CA ASP A 251 -13.40 -25.85 -10.48
C ASP A 251 -13.66 -27.37 -10.54
N VAL A 252 -13.95 -27.99 -9.39
CA VAL A 252 -14.33 -29.41 -9.33
C VAL A 252 -15.60 -29.69 -10.14
N LYS A 253 -16.62 -28.84 -10.00
CA LYS A 253 -17.87 -28.96 -10.76
C LYS A 253 -17.62 -28.87 -12.27
N THR A 254 -16.82 -27.89 -12.70
CA THR A 254 -16.46 -27.72 -14.12
C THR A 254 -15.69 -28.93 -14.66
N ALA A 255 -14.74 -29.47 -13.88
CA ALA A 255 -14.01 -30.68 -14.25
C ALA A 255 -14.93 -31.92 -14.32
N GLN A 256 -15.90 -32.02 -13.41
CA GLN A 256 -16.90 -33.09 -13.41
C GLN A 256 -17.83 -33.01 -14.64
N GLU A 257 -18.28 -31.81 -15.00
CA GLU A 257 -19.11 -31.57 -16.20
C GLU A 257 -18.35 -31.98 -17.46
N ASN A 258 -17.09 -31.56 -17.61
CA ASN A 258 -16.23 -31.97 -18.73
C ASN A 258 -16.05 -33.50 -18.80
N LEU A 259 -15.79 -34.16 -17.67
CA LEU A 259 -15.68 -35.62 -17.62
C LEU A 259 -17.00 -36.31 -18.03
N SER A 260 -18.13 -35.75 -17.60
CA SER A 260 -19.45 -36.29 -17.97
C SER A 260 -19.75 -36.15 -19.46
N ALA A 261 -19.40 -35.01 -20.06
CA ALA A 261 -19.54 -34.78 -21.50
C ALA A 261 -18.72 -35.78 -22.31
N VAL A 262 -17.43 -35.95 -21.99
CA VAL A 262 -16.56 -36.91 -22.71
C VAL A 262 -17.06 -38.35 -22.55
N ARG A 263 -17.55 -38.73 -21.36
CA ARG A 263 -18.17 -40.05 -21.15
C ARG A 263 -19.42 -40.26 -22.00
N LEU A 264 -20.26 -39.24 -22.13
CA LEU A 264 -21.45 -39.32 -22.99
C LEU A 264 -21.07 -39.48 -24.47
N ASP A 265 -20.04 -38.78 -24.93
CA ASP A 265 -19.58 -38.90 -26.32
C ASP A 265 -18.93 -40.26 -26.60
N LEU A 266 -18.17 -40.79 -25.64
CA LEU A 266 -17.63 -42.15 -25.71
C LEU A 266 -18.76 -43.19 -25.76
N LEU A 267 -19.83 -43.03 -24.97
CA LEU A 267 -21.01 -43.90 -25.02
C LEU A 267 -21.77 -43.80 -26.35
N LYS A 268 -21.87 -42.60 -26.95
CA LYS A 268 -22.50 -42.44 -28.28
C LYS A 268 -21.74 -43.21 -29.35
N ILE A 269 -20.41 -43.13 -29.34
CA ILE A 269 -19.57 -43.90 -30.27
C ILE A 269 -19.69 -45.39 -30.02
N GLN A 270 -19.68 -45.83 -28.76
CA GLN A 270 -19.92 -47.24 -28.43
C GLN A 270 -21.31 -47.72 -28.87
N HIS A 271 -22.34 -46.86 -28.81
CA HIS A 271 -23.68 -47.19 -29.30
C HIS A 271 -23.74 -47.26 -30.83
N ILE A 272 -23.06 -46.37 -31.54
CA ILE A 272 -22.91 -46.43 -33.00
C ILE A 272 -22.11 -47.67 -33.40
N GLN A 273 -21.12 -48.05 -32.60
CA GLN A 273 -20.27 -49.23 -32.81
C GLN A 273 -20.88 -50.54 -32.27
N LYS A 274 -22.01 -50.53 -31.54
CA LYS A 274 -22.69 -51.77 -31.10
C LYS A 274 -23.24 -52.62 -32.27
N ASP A 275 -23.19 -52.12 -33.49
CA ASP A 275 -23.40 -52.91 -34.71
C ASP A 275 -22.14 -53.66 -35.19
N ILE A 276 -20.98 -53.46 -34.56
CA ILE A 276 -19.72 -53.96 -35.08
C ILE A 276 -18.73 -54.27 -33.93
N GLU A 277 -18.51 -55.55 -33.64
CA GLU A 277 -17.19 -56.08 -33.28
C GLU A 277 -16.43 -56.25 -34.62
N PRO A 278 -15.73 -55.22 -35.12
CA PRO A 278 -15.25 -55.20 -36.49
C PRO A 278 -14.02 -56.06 -36.61
N GLN A 279 -13.14 -56.04 -35.62
CA GLN A 279 -11.83 -56.66 -35.74
C GLN A 279 -11.93 -58.19 -35.83
N GLU A 280 -12.70 -58.84 -34.95
CA GLU A 280 -12.85 -60.30 -34.99
C GLU A 280 -13.63 -60.76 -36.23
N THR A 281 -14.73 -60.06 -36.55
CA THR A 281 -15.57 -60.38 -37.72
C THR A 281 -14.83 -60.15 -39.04
N VAL A 282 -14.08 -59.04 -39.18
CA VAL A 282 -13.29 -58.72 -40.38
C VAL A 282 -12.14 -59.70 -40.53
N THR A 283 -11.43 -60.04 -39.46
CA THR A 283 -10.35 -61.03 -39.47
C THR A 283 -10.88 -62.41 -39.89
N ALA A 284 -12.06 -62.82 -39.40
CA ALA A 284 -12.71 -64.06 -39.82
C ALA A 284 -13.09 -64.08 -41.31
N ILE A 285 -13.59 -62.96 -41.86
CA ILE A 285 -13.91 -62.84 -43.30
C ILE A 285 -12.64 -62.91 -44.15
N TYR A 286 -11.55 -62.26 -43.73
CA TYR A 286 -10.26 -62.36 -44.44
C TYR A 286 -9.70 -63.79 -44.44
N GLN A 287 -9.79 -64.51 -43.32
CA GLN A 287 -9.38 -65.92 -43.24
C GLN A 287 -10.20 -66.81 -44.18
N LEU A 288 -11.51 -66.58 -44.29
CA LEU A 288 -12.37 -67.31 -45.23
C LEU A 288 -12.03 -67.01 -46.69
N ILE A 289 -11.77 -65.75 -47.04
CA ILE A 289 -11.34 -65.36 -48.40
C ILE A 289 -10.01 -66.04 -48.74
N ALA A 290 -9.03 -65.98 -47.85
CA ALA A 290 -7.73 -66.63 -48.04
C ALA A 290 -7.89 -68.16 -48.25
N GLY A 291 -8.72 -68.82 -47.45
CA GLY A 291 -9.02 -70.24 -47.60
C GLY A 291 -9.65 -70.59 -48.96
N PHE A 292 -10.63 -69.79 -49.43
CA PHE A 292 -11.23 -69.99 -50.75
C PHE A 292 -10.26 -69.70 -51.90
N GLU A 293 -9.36 -68.73 -51.74
CA GLU A 293 -8.32 -68.42 -52.74
C GLU A 293 -7.30 -69.57 -52.86
N THR A 294 -6.86 -70.16 -51.75
CA THR A 294 -6.01 -71.36 -51.75
C THR A 294 -6.68 -72.52 -52.48
N GLN A 295 -7.93 -72.85 -52.12
CA GLN A 295 -8.67 -73.93 -52.79
C GLN A 295 -8.89 -73.68 -54.28
N ARG A 296 -9.05 -72.41 -54.68
CA ARG A 296 -9.19 -72.03 -56.09
C ARG A 296 -7.87 -72.16 -56.84
N ALA A 297 -6.75 -71.82 -56.19
CA ALA A 297 -5.41 -71.98 -56.75
C ALA A 297 -5.06 -73.46 -56.96
N GLU A 298 -5.39 -74.33 -55.99
CA GLU A 298 -5.22 -75.79 -56.10
C GLU A 298 -6.05 -76.36 -57.27
N ALA A 299 -7.34 -76.03 -57.34
CA ALA A 299 -8.21 -76.49 -58.43
C ALA A 299 -7.74 -75.98 -59.81
N LYS A 300 -7.15 -74.78 -59.86
CA LYS A 300 -6.55 -74.23 -61.07
C LYS A 300 -5.26 -74.95 -61.45
N ALA A 301 -4.38 -75.25 -60.50
CA ALA A 301 -3.15 -75.98 -60.75
C ALA A 301 -3.43 -77.40 -61.28
N GLU A 302 -4.42 -78.10 -60.73
CA GLU A 302 -4.88 -79.40 -61.23
C GLU A 302 -5.42 -79.30 -62.67
N TYR A 303 -6.21 -78.25 -62.96
CA TYR A 303 -6.71 -78.00 -64.31
C TYR A 303 -5.55 -77.72 -65.29
N ASP A 304 -4.63 -76.83 -64.93
CA ASP A 304 -3.49 -76.45 -65.78
C ASP A 304 -2.56 -77.65 -66.02
N GLN A 305 -2.38 -78.54 -65.04
CA GLN A 305 -1.61 -79.78 -65.18
C GLN A 305 -2.29 -80.78 -66.14
N LEU A 306 -3.62 -80.94 -66.06
CA LEU A 306 -4.36 -81.79 -67.00
C LEU A 306 -4.29 -81.25 -68.44
N MET A 307 -4.40 -79.94 -68.61
CA MET A 307 -4.25 -79.28 -69.91
C MET A 307 -2.82 -79.38 -70.46
N ALA A 308 -1.79 -79.17 -69.63
CA ALA A 308 -0.39 -79.28 -70.03
C ALA A 308 0.01 -80.71 -70.46
N ASN A 309 -0.67 -81.72 -69.93
CA ASN A 309 -0.50 -83.12 -70.30
C ASN A 309 -1.34 -83.55 -71.51
N GLY A 310 -2.05 -82.62 -72.18
CA GLY A 310 -2.84 -82.88 -73.38
C GLY A 310 -4.11 -83.72 -73.14
N LEU A 311 -4.63 -83.75 -71.91
CA LEU A 311 -5.78 -84.56 -71.49
C LEU A 311 -7.10 -83.79 -71.62
N ASP A 312 -7.34 -83.15 -72.77
CA ASP A 312 -8.46 -82.23 -73.01
C ASP A 312 -9.85 -82.88 -72.87
N GLN A 313 -9.94 -84.21 -72.98
CA GLN A 313 -11.20 -84.98 -72.84
C GLN A 313 -11.38 -85.63 -71.46
N ASN A 314 -10.58 -85.24 -70.45
CA ASN A 314 -10.70 -85.82 -69.12
C ASN A 314 -12.03 -85.41 -68.45
N PRO A 315 -12.86 -86.38 -67.98
CA PRO A 315 -14.13 -86.08 -67.29
C PRO A 315 -13.97 -85.27 -65.99
N GLN A 316 -12.74 -85.08 -65.48
CA GLN A 316 -12.45 -84.22 -64.34
C GLN A 316 -12.43 -82.72 -64.68
N ILE A 317 -12.20 -82.34 -65.94
CA ILE A 317 -12.12 -80.93 -66.37
C ILE A 317 -13.41 -80.14 -66.07
N PRO A 318 -14.62 -80.60 -66.45
CA PRO A 318 -15.86 -79.90 -66.15
C PRO A 318 -16.10 -79.71 -64.64
N ARG A 319 -15.66 -80.69 -63.84
CA ARG A 319 -15.76 -80.65 -62.37
C ARG A 319 -14.83 -79.59 -61.77
N LEU A 320 -13.60 -79.47 -62.26
CA LEU A 320 -12.64 -78.45 -61.82
C LEU A 320 -13.09 -77.05 -62.20
N VAL A 321 -13.61 -76.86 -63.42
CA VAL A 321 -14.17 -75.59 -63.89
C VAL A 321 -15.38 -75.16 -63.06
N ALA A 322 -16.30 -76.09 -62.76
CA ALA A 322 -17.43 -75.82 -61.87
C ALA A 322 -16.97 -75.42 -60.46
N ARG A 323 -15.97 -76.12 -59.90
CA ARG A 323 -15.39 -75.81 -58.57
C ARG A 323 -14.76 -74.42 -58.54
N MET A 324 -13.95 -74.06 -59.55
CA MET A 324 -13.35 -72.72 -59.67
C MET A 324 -14.42 -71.62 -59.79
N THR A 325 -15.53 -71.90 -60.48
CA THR A 325 -16.64 -70.95 -60.66
C THR A 325 -17.39 -70.69 -59.35
N VAL A 326 -17.68 -71.75 -58.58
CA VAL A 326 -18.31 -71.64 -57.26
C VAL A 326 -17.40 -70.90 -56.28
N LEU A 327 -16.11 -71.25 -56.23
CA LEU A 327 -15.14 -70.57 -55.35
C LEU A 327 -15.00 -69.08 -55.71
N LYS A 328 -14.99 -68.73 -57.01
CA LYS A 328 -14.99 -67.34 -57.46
C LYS A 328 -16.23 -66.57 -56.98
N LYS A 329 -17.41 -67.19 -57.03
CA LYS A 329 -18.66 -66.60 -56.54
C LYS A 329 -18.61 -66.37 -55.02
N LEU A 330 -18.18 -67.38 -54.25
CA LEU A 330 -18.04 -67.28 -52.80
C LEU A 330 -17.04 -66.18 -52.38
N ILE A 331 -15.89 -66.08 -53.06
CA ILE A 331 -14.93 -64.98 -52.84
C ILE A 331 -15.59 -63.62 -53.09
N SER A 332 -16.36 -63.47 -54.16
CA SER A 332 -17.06 -62.20 -54.46
C SER A 332 -18.15 -61.85 -53.44
N GLU A 333 -18.90 -62.85 -52.96
CA GLU A 333 -19.93 -62.66 -51.92
C GLU A 333 -19.31 -62.24 -50.59
N GLN A 334 -18.18 -62.86 -50.19
CA GLN A 334 -17.48 -62.47 -48.95
C GLN A 334 -16.83 -61.08 -49.07
N ARG A 335 -16.28 -60.71 -50.24
CA ARG A 335 -15.77 -59.35 -50.49
C ARG A 335 -16.89 -58.30 -50.46
N ASN A 336 -18.07 -58.60 -51.00
CA ASN A 336 -19.23 -57.72 -50.91
C ASN A 336 -19.75 -57.60 -49.48
N ARG A 337 -19.78 -58.71 -48.71
CA ARG A 337 -20.08 -58.68 -47.27
C ARG A 337 -19.08 -57.83 -46.49
N LEU A 338 -17.79 -57.93 -46.80
CA LEU A 338 -16.75 -57.10 -46.20
C LEU A 338 -16.99 -55.62 -46.51
N SER A 339 -17.27 -55.27 -47.76
CA SER A 339 -17.57 -53.90 -48.17
C SER A 339 -18.83 -53.33 -47.51
N ASN A 340 -19.89 -54.15 -47.36
CA ASN A 340 -21.13 -53.74 -46.70
C ASN A 340 -20.97 -53.62 -45.17
N LYS A 341 -20.14 -54.47 -44.55
CA LYS A 341 -19.87 -54.40 -43.10
C LYS A 341 -18.88 -53.31 -42.72
N LEU A 342 -17.91 -52.99 -43.58
CA LEU A 342 -17.00 -51.88 -43.34
C LEU A 342 -17.69 -50.53 -43.51
N GLY A 343 -18.72 -50.44 -44.37
CA GLY A 343 -19.31 -49.17 -44.79
C GLY A 343 -18.29 -48.28 -45.50
N SER A 344 -18.71 -47.37 -46.37
CA SER A 344 -17.79 -46.49 -47.11
C SER A 344 -17.14 -45.38 -46.25
N GLN A 345 -17.23 -45.43 -44.90
CA GLN A 345 -16.69 -44.41 -43.98
C GLN A 345 -16.15 -44.94 -42.63
N GLY A 346 -16.07 -46.26 -42.39
CA GLY A 346 -16.24 -46.79 -41.03
C GLY A 346 -15.05 -47.31 -40.21
N SER A 347 -13.81 -47.45 -40.69
CA SER A 347 -12.80 -48.24 -39.96
C SER A 347 -11.53 -47.53 -39.47
N SER A 348 -11.00 -46.54 -40.19
CA SER A 348 -9.78 -45.81 -39.76
C SER A 348 -10.13 -44.55 -38.96
N GLU A 349 -11.07 -43.76 -39.47
CA GLU A 349 -11.48 -42.48 -38.87
C GLU A 349 -12.26 -42.67 -37.54
N SER A 350 -13.07 -43.73 -37.46
CA SER A 350 -13.80 -44.10 -36.25
C SER A 350 -12.90 -44.61 -35.12
N LEU A 351 -11.82 -45.32 -35.47
CA LEU A 351 -10.83 -45.82 -34.51
C LEU A 351 -9.98 -44.68 -33.96
N SER A 352 -9.52 -43.75 -34.81
CA SER A 352 -8.81 -42.56 -34.35
C SER A 352 -9.67 -41.68 -33.45
N LEU A 353 -10.95 -41.54 -33.77
CA LEU A 353 -11.90 -40.74 -32.99
C LEU A 353 -12.24 -41.41 -31.64
N PHE A 354 -12.31 -42.74 -31.60
CA PHE A 354 -12.45 -43.49 -30.34
C PHE A 354 -11.22 -43.35 -29.45
N GLU A 355 -10.01 -43.51 -29.98
CA GLU A 355 -8.77 -43.36 -29.20
C GLU A 355 -8.59 -41.93 -28.69
N ASP A 356 -8.94 -40.91 -29.49
CA ASP A 356 -8.94 -39.51 -29.05
C ASP A 356 -9.92 -39.27 -27.89
N LEU A 357 -11.17 -39.72 -28.00
CA LEU A 357 -12.15 -39.56 -26.92
C LEU A 357 -11.84 -40.39 -25.68
N ARG A 358 -11.20 -41.55 -25.84
CA ARG A 358 -10.67 -42.33 -24.72
C ARG A 358 -9.57 -41.56 -23.99
N LEU A 359 -8.61 -41.00 -24.72
CA LEU A 359 -7.55 -40.16 -24.16
C LEU A 359 -8.11 -38.92 -23.47
N GLN A 360 -9.05 -38.22 -24.12
CA GLN A 360 -9.76 -37.09 -23.51
C GLN A 360 -10.49 -37.48 -22.23
N GLY A 361 -11.06 -38.69 -22.17
CA GLY A 361 -11.72 -39.21 -20.98
C GLY A 361 -10.74 -39.45 -19.83
N GLU A 362 -9.54 -39.97 -20.13
CA GLU A 362 -8.46 -40.16 -19.16
C GLU A 362 -7.89 -38.82 -18.65
N ILE A 363 -7.69 -37.85 -19.55
CA ILE A 363 -7.27 -36.49 -19.20
C ILE A 363 -8.34 -35.83 -18.32
N ALA A 364 -9.62 -35.91 -18.69
CA ALA A 364 -10.71 -35.32 -17.93
C ALA A 364 -10.85 -35.97 -16.54
N LYS A 365 -10.66 -37.29 -16.44
CA LYS A 365 -10.65 -38.01 -15.16
C LYS A 365 -9.50 -37.54 -14.27
N THR A 366 -8.28 -37.50 -14.81
CA THR A 366 -7.09 -37.03 -14.08
C THR A 366 -7.25 -35.58 -13.62
N ARG A 367 -7.85 -34.72 -14.45
CA ARG A 367 -8.13 -33.32 -14.10
C ARG A 367 -9.14 -33.21 -12.97
N TRP A 368 -10.21 -34.01 -13.00
CA TRP A 368 -11.21 -34.05 -11.93
C TRP A 368 -10.62 -34.56 -10.61
N GLU A 369 -9.81 -35.63 -10.64
CA GLU A 369 -9.11 -36.14 -9.46
C GLU A 369 -8.14 -35.10 -8.87
N SER A 370 -7.39 -34.41 -9.74
CA SER A 370 -6.52 -33.29 -9.35
C SER A 370 -7.31 -32.14 -8.71
N ALA A 371 -8.43 -31.72 -9.31
CA ALA A 371 -9.28 -30.66 -8.76
C ALA A 371 -9.85 -31.05 -7.38
N LEU A 372 -10.25 -32.31 -7.19
CA LEU A 372 -10.74 -32.82 -5.92
C LEU A 372 -9.65 -32.79 -4.83
N GLN A 373 -8.42 -33.19 -5.18
CA GLN A 373 -7.28 -33.07 -4.27
C GLN A 373 -6.99 -31.61 -3.90
N THR A 374 -7.02 -30.70 -4.87
CA THR A 374 -6.84 -29.26 -4.61
C THR A 374 -7.96 -28.71 -3.71
N LEU A 375 -9.20 -29.14 -3.88
CA LEU A 375 -10.31 -28.76 -3.00
C LEU A 375 -10.07 -29.26 -1.56
N GLN A 376 -9.65 -30.52 -1.38
CA GLN A 376 -9.34 -31.08 -0.05
C GLN A 376 -8.19 -30.32 0.61
N GLN A 377 -7.11 -30.06 -0.13
CA GLN A 377 -5.98 -29.26 0.35
C GLN A 377 -6.41 -27.83 0.70
N GLY A 378 -7.23 -27.21 -0.15
CA GLY A 378 -7.77 -25.87 0.07
C GLY A 378 -8.65 -25.78 1.33
N LYS A 379 -9.48 -26.81 1.59
CA LYS A 379 -10.27 -26.89 2.84
C LYS A 379 -9.36 -27.02 4.07
N LEU A 380 -8.31 -27.84 4.00
CA LEU A 380 -7.33 -27.97 5.09
C LEU A 380 -6.49 -26.69 5.29
N GLN A 381 -6.20 -25.97 4.22
CA GLN A 381 -5.47 -24.71 4.27
C GLN A 381 -6.36 -23.59 4.86
N ALA A 382 -7.63 -23.53 4.46
CA ALA A 382 -8.60 -22.57 5.00
C ALA A 382 -8.79 -22.71 6.52
N LEU A 383 -8.72 -23.94 7.05
CA LEU A 383 -8.75 -24.18 8.49
C LEU A 383 -7.49 -23.66 9.20
N ARG A 384 -6.31 -23.76 8.56
CA ARG A 384 -5.01 -23.37 9.14
C ARG A 384 -4.67 -21.89 8.97
N GLU A 385 -5.22 -21.23 7.96
CA GLU A 385 -4.96 -19.82 7.66
C GLU A 385 -6.00 -18.88 8.26
N ARG A 386 -6.72 -19.33 9.30
CA ARG A 386 -7.62 -18.44 10.02
C ARG A 386 -6.79 -17.35 10.69
N ARG A 387 -7.09 -16.11 10.33
CA ARG A 387 -6.40 -14.93 10.85
C ARG A 387 -7.22 -14.35 11.98
N TYR A 388 -6.54 -13.91 13.04
CA TYR A 388 -7.16 -13.23 14.16
C TYR A 388 -6.24 -12.14 14.70
N LEU A 389 -6.85 -11.15 15.35
CA LEU A 389 -6.13 -10.11 16.05
C LEU A 389 -5.82 -10.62 17.47
N LEU A 390 -4.53 -10.67 17.82
CA LEU A 390 -4.09 -11.04 19.16
C LEU A 390 -3.68 -9.78 19.93
N VAL A 391 -4.37 -9.54 21.04
CA VAL A 391 -4.06 -8.45 21.97
C VAL A 391 -2.98 -8.90 22.94
N ILE A 392 -1.78 -8.32 22.83
CA ILE A 392 -0.64 -8.66 23.71
C ILE A 392 -0.75 -7.90 25.03
N SER A 393 -1.09 -6.61 24.93
CA SER A 393 -1.32 -5.75 26.08
C SER A 393 -2.70 -5.13 25.94
N GLN A 394 -3.54 -5.39 26.93
CA GLN A 394 -4.84 -4.73 27.04
C GLN A 394 -4.66 -3.20 27.11
N PRO A 395 -5.65 -2.42 26.65
CA PRO A 395 -5.59 -0.97 26.75
C PRO A 395 -5.42 -0.56 28.21
N MET A 396 -4.32 0.14 28.51
CA MET A 396 -4.09 0.68 29.85
C MET A 396 -3.72 2.16 29.74
N VAL A 397 -4.13 2.94 30.73
CA VAL A 397 -3.86 4.38 30.77
C VAL A 397 -2.40 4.59 31.18
N VAL A 398 -1.56 4.95 30.21
CA VAL A 398 -0.10 5.03 30.40
C VAL A 398 0.31 6.35 31.06
N SER A 399 -0.41 7.44 30.82
CA SER A 399 -0.12 8.73 31.47
C SER A 399 -1.21 9.78 31.23
N ASP A 400 -1.29 10.74 32.15
CA ASP A 400 -1.87 12.07 31.91
C ASP A 400 -0.88 12.87 31.05
N SER A 401 -0.80 12.55 29.76
CA SER A 401 0.15 13.21 28.87
C SER A 401 -0.52 13.75 27.60
N ARG A 402 -0.90 15.02 27.68
CA ARG A 402 -0.27 16.09 26.89
C ARG A 402 -0.92 17.42 27.27
N ARG A 403 -0.14 18.26 27.95
CA ARG A 403 -0.27 19.71 27.72
C ARG A 403 0.05 19.88 26.24
N TYR A 404 -0.91 20.36 25.46
CA TYR A 404 -0.83 20.58 24.02
C TYR A 404 0.58 21.04 23.61
N ASP A 405 1.32 20.20 22.86
CA ASP A 405 2.73 20.40 22.49
C ASP A 405 2.97 21.74 21.75
N ASP A 406 1.94 22.28 21.11
CA ASP A 406 2.06 23.59 20.48
C ASP A 406 2.29 24.72 21.49
N GLY A 407 1.87 24.58 22.75
CA GLY A 407 2.18 25.57 23.80
C GLY A 407 3.68 25.78 23.98
N ALA A 408 4.49 24.72 23.85
CA ALA A 408 5.95 24.81 23.89
C ALA A 408 6.51 25.47 22.62
N LYS A 409 5.90 25.22 21.45
CA LYS A 409 6.29 25.87 20.18
C LYS A 409 5.97 27.37 20.19
N TRP A 410 4.80 27.75 20.69
CA TRP A 410 4.44 29.16 20.89
C TRP A 410 5.37 29.81 21.89
N LEU A 411 5.67 29.16 23.02
CA LEU A 411 6.64 29.67 24.00
C LEU A 411 8.03 29.87 23.36
N MET A 412 8.53 28.90 22.60
CA MET A 412 9.79 29.01 21.85
C MET A 412 9.79 30.17 20.84
N PHE A 413 8.69 30.35 20.10
CA PHE A 413 8.55 31.46 19.15
C PHE A 413 8.65 32.83 19.87
N PHE A 414 7.99 33.00 21.00
CA PHE A 414 8.06 34.24 21.79
C PHE A 414 9.41 34.44 22.47
N VAL A 415 10.07 33.37 22.93
CA VAL A 415 11.45 33.43 23.44
C VAL A 415 12.41 33.87 22.33
N LEU A 416 12.27 33.34 21.11
CA LEU A 416 13.07 33.75 19.96
C LEU A 416 12.83 35.22 19.59
N LEU A 417 11.57 35.67 19.61
CA LEU A 417 11.22 37.08 19.41
C LEU A 417 11.85 37.99 20.48
N ALA A 418 11.87 37.53 21.74
CA ALA A 418 12.50 38.25 22.85
C ALA A 418 14.01 38.40 22.65
N VAL A 419 14.69 37.33 22.24
CA VAL A 419 16.12 37.35 21.91
C VAL A 419 16.39 38.30 20.73
N ALA A 420 15.59 38.22 19.67
CA ALA A 420 15.72 39.12 18.52
C ALA A 420 15.56 40.60 18.92
N TYR A 421 14.59 40.91 19.79
CA TYR A 421 14.40 42.25 20.32
C TYR A 421 15.61 42.73 21.13
N ILE A 422 16.18 41.89 21.99
CA ILE A 422 17.38 42.22 22.77
C ILE A 422 18.55 42.56 21.84
N VAL A 423 18.78 41.74 20.80
CA VAL A 423 19.86 41.96 19.84
C VAL A 423 19.66 43.27 19.07
N ILE A 424 18.45 43.54 18.57
CA ILE A 424 18.13 44.79 17.85
C ILE A 424 18.32 46.01 18.78
N SER A 425 17.89 45.91 20.04
CA SER A 425 18.05 46.98 21.01
C SER A 425 19.53 47.27 21.32
N LEU A 426 20.37 46.23 21.38
CA LEU A 426 21.81 46.34 21.57
C LEU A 426 22.47 47.03 20.36
N LEU A 427 22.10 46.63 19.14
CA LEU A 427 22.61 47.25 17.90
C LEU A 427 22.27 48.74 17.81
N ILE A 428 21.04 49.12 18.18
CA ILE A 428 20.62 50.54 18.22
C ILE A 428 21.39 51.31 19.30
N ALA A 429 21.61 50.71 20.47
CA ALA A 429 22.39 51.32 21.55
C ALA A 429 23.86 51.53 21.15
N ILE A 430 24.47 50.54 20.49
CA ILE A 430 25.85 50.65 19.97
C ILE A 430 25.93 51.76 18.91
N ARG A 431 24.96 51.82 17.98
CA ARG A 431 24.92 52.89 16.97
C ARG A 431 24.81 54.27 17.61
N ARG A 432 23.94 54.43 18.61
CA ARG A 432 23.74 55.70 19.33
C ARG A 432 24.91 56.09 20.23
N MET A 433 25.79 55.17 20.61
CA MET A 433 27.05 55.49 21.30
C MET A 433 28.17 55.89 20.34
N ARG A 434 28.02 55.62 19.03
CA ARG A 434 29.01 55.89 17.99
C ARG A 434 28.74 57.21 17.25
N GLU A 435 27.47 57.59 17.12
CA GLU A 435 27.01 58.95 16.80
C GLU A 435 27.17 59.84 18.04
#